data_AF-A0A1A7XWY3-F1
#
_entry.id   AF-A0A1A7XWY3-F1
#
_cell.length_a   1.000
_cell.length_b   1.000
_cell.length_c   1.000
_cell.angle_alpha   90.00
_cell.angle_beta   90.00
_cell.angle_gamma   90.00
#
_symmetry.space_group_name_H-M   'P 1'
#
loop_
_entity.id
_entity.type
_entity.pdbx_description
1 polymer ?
#
loop_
_entity_poly.entity_id
_entity_poly.type
_entity_poly.pdbx_seq_one_letter_code
_entity_poly.pdbx_strand_id
1 'polypeptide(L)'
;MSLRALWIISHEGGENVSIRFSRRFPTVEHRARSLSGSSYVAVPEGSLVLQPLLTELGISCPDKPYVAERDDCVYRSRSPALELRLDGQKTLWPVLTISQGPLILACLPLVDVPSETRPPLSSLLSVSQGLTLLAGLQTFLLGSGGKPYGDGLVSRLEMLPSVLLQEDR
;
A
#
# COMPACT_ATOMS: atom_id res chain seq x y z
N MET A 1 7.85 -15.34 -0.77
CA MET A 1 6.86 -14.24 -0.86
C MET A 1 6.24 -13.93 0.49
N SER A 2 6.28 -12.67 0.91
CA SER A 2 5.76 -12.17 2.20
C SER A 2 4.69 -11.09 2.04
N LEU A 3 4.20 -10.86 0.83
CA LEU A 3 3.20 -9.85 0.51
C LEU A 3 1.89 -10.52 0.09
N ARG A 4 0.78 -10.01 0.60
CA ARG A 4 -0.59 -10.43 0.26
C ARG A 4 -1.11 -9.67 -0.95
N ALA A 5 -0.77 -8.38 -1.04
CA ALA A 5 -1.20 -7.52 -2.13
C ALA A 5 -0.25 -6.34 -2.38
N LEU A 6 -0.30 -5.82 -3.60
CA LEU A 6 0.42 -4.66 -4.09
C LEU A 6 -0.54 -3.79 -4.92
N TRP A 7 -0.45 -2.48 -4.73
CA TRP A 7 -1.22 -1.46 -5.46
C TRP A 7 -0.30 -0.32 -5.89
N ILE A 8 -0.53 0.18 -7.10
CA ILE A 8 0.06 1.41 -7.62
C ILE A 8 -1.10 2.29 -8.03
N ILE A 9 -1.15 3.47 -7.43
CA ILE A 9 -2.22 4.42 -7.58
C ILE A 9 -1.62 5.71 -8.13
N SER A 10 -2.27 6.27 -9.14
CA SER A 10 -2.01 7.63 -9.59
C SER A 10 -3.10 8.56 -9.09
N HIS A 11 -2.73 9.75 -8.67
CA HIS A 11 -3.62 10.84 -8.30
C HIS A 11 -3.17 12.10 -9.04
N GLU A 12 -3.96 12.49 -10.04
CA GLU A 12 -3.70 13.70 -10.83
C GLU A 12 -4.64 14.81 -10.37
N GLY A 13 -4.07 15.93 -9.90
CA GLY A 13 -4.80 17.18 -9.69
C GLY A 13 -5.88 17.17 -8.60
N GLY A 14 -5.79 16.35 -7.56
CA GLY A 14 -6.75 16.39 -6.45
C GLY A 14 -7.96 15.47 -6.62
N GLU A 15 -8.46 15.30 -7.85
CA GLU A 15 -9.76 14.65 -8.08
C GLU A 15 -9.68 13.34 -8.89
N ASN A 16 -8.70 13.20 -9.79
CA ASN A 16 -8.57 12.00 -10.63
C ASN A 16 -7.65 10.97 -9.97
N VAL A 17 -8.23 10.09 -9.15
CA VAL A 17 -7.52 8.93 -8.59
C VAL A 17 -7.86 7.67 -9.37
N SER A 18 -6.84 6.93 -9.80
CA SER A 18 -7.01 5.62 -10.42
C SER A 18 -5.94 4.62 -9.99
N ILE A 19 -6.34 3.35 -9.90
CA ILE A 19 -5.40 2.23 -9.68
C ILE A 19 -4.79 1.88 -11.03
N ARG A 20 -3.48 2.10 -11.18
CA ARG A 20 -2.71 1.78 -12.39
C ARG A 20 -2.26 0.33 -12.42
N PHE A 21 -2.04 -0.26 -11.25
CA PHE A 21 -1.64 -1.65 -11.11
C PHE A 21 -2.16 -2.21 -9.79
N SER A 22 -2.66 -3.45 -9.81
CA SER A 22 -2.97 -4.19 -8.60
C SER A 22 -2.61 -5.65 -8.80
N ARG A 23 -1.97 -6.23 -7.79
CA ARG A 23 -1.65 -7.66 -7.76
C ARG A 23 -1.95 -8.21 -6.38
N ARG A 24 -2.60 -9.36 -6.36
CA ARG A 24 -2.80 -10.18 -5.16
C ARG A 24 -1.95 -11.43 -5.27
N PHE A 25 -1.48 -11.93 -4.14
CA PHE A 25 -0.66 -13.14 -4.06
C PHE A 25 -1.45 -14.24 -3.33
N PRO A 26 -2.15 -15.14 -4.07
CA PRO A 26 -3.09 -16.09 -3.49
C PRO A 26 -2.45 -17.05 -2.48
N THR A 27 -1.20 -17.45 -2.70
CA THR A 27 -0.45 -18.35 -1.81
C THR A 27 -0.23 -17.71 -0.43
N VAL A 28 0.17 -16.44 -0.42
CA VAL A 28 0.36 -15.66 0.82
C VAL A 28 -0.98 -15.34 1.47
N GLU A 29 -2.02 -15.09 0.69
CA GLU A 29 -3.38 -14.88 1.19
C GLU A 29 -3.95 -16.11 1.88
N HIS A 30 -3.71 -17.30 1.31
CA HIS A 30 -4.07 -18.57 1.95
C HIS A 30 -3.32 -18.74 3.28
N ARG A 31 -2.01 -18.47 3.31
CA ARG A 31 -1.22 -18.51 4.54
C ARG A 31 -1.73 -17.52 5.60
N ALA A 32 -2.11 -16.30 5.19
CA ALA A 32 -2.70 -15.30 6.08
C ALA A 32 -4.00 -15.81 6.71
N ARG A 33 -4.87 -16.46 5.92
CA ARG A 33 -6.11 -17.07 6.43
C ARG A 33 -5.83 -18.17 7.45
N SER A 34 -4.85 -19.03 7.19
CA SER A 34 -4.48 -20.12 8.11
C SER A 34 -3.90 -19.60 9.44
N LEU A 35 -3.13 -18.51 9.40
CA LEU A 35 -2.47 -17.96 10.60
C LEU A 35 -3.40 -17.08 11.44
N SER A 36 -4.23 -16.25 10.81
CA SER A 36 -5.08 -15.28 11.51
C SER A 36 -6.44 -15.84 11.93
N GLY A 37 -6.88 -16.99 11.39
CA GLY A 37 -8.11 -17.65 11.83
C GLY A 37 -9.32 -16.70 11.82
N SER A 38 -9.92 -16.45 12.99
CA SER A 38 -11.09 -15.57 13.16
C SER A 38 -10.79 -14.07 13.00
N SER A 39 -9.53 -13.64 13.16
CA SER A 39 -9.10 -12.24 12.96
C SER A 39 -8.69 -11.95 11.51
N TYR A 40 -8.80 -12.94 10.62
CA TYR A 40 -8.48 -12.80 9.21
C TYR A 40 -9.39 -11.78 8.50
N VAL A 41 -8.76 -10.83 7.82
CA VAL A 41 -9.42 -9.87 6.93
C VAL A 41 -8.94 -10.14 5.51
N ALA A 42 -9.84 -10.49 4.61
CA ALA A 42 -9.52 -10.73 3.20
C ALA A 42 -9.10 -9.45 2.48
N VAL A 43 -8.20 -9.57 1.50
CA VAL A 43 -7.86 -8.45 0.61
C VAL A 43 -9.07 -8.08 -0.26
N PRO A 44 -9.66 -6.89 -0.12
CA PRO A 44 -10.83 -6.48 -0.88
C PRO A 44 -10.44 -6.07 -2.30
N GLU A 45 -11.43 -5.88 -3.18
CA GLU A 45 -11.22 -5.42 -4.57
C GLU A 45 -10.55 -4.05 -4.61
N GLY A 46 -9.77 -3.79 -5.66
CA GLY A 46 -8.92 -2.61 -5.74
C GLY A 46 -9.71 -1.32 -5.48
N SER A 47 -10.89 -1.19 -6.09
CA SER A 47 -11.79 -0.05 -5.91
C SER A 47 -12.18 0.21 -4.45
N LEU A 48 -12.34 -0.84 -3.64
CA LEU A 48 -12.72 -0.75 -2.23
C LEU A 48 -11.56 -0.33 -1.33
N VAL A 49 -10.31 -0.56 -1.74
CA VAL A 49 -9.11 -0.10 -0.99
C VAL A 49 -8.86 1.38 -1.20
N LEU A 50 -9.25 1.90 -2.38
CA LEU A 50 -8.83 3.22 -2.83
C LEU A 50 -9.31 4.35 -1.92
N GLN A 51 -10.61 4.42 -1.64
CA GLN A 51 -11.19 5.50 -0.82
C GLN A 51 -10.67 5.50 0.63
N PRO A 52 -10.63 4.36 1.35
CA PRO A 52 -10.01 4.29 2.68
C PRO A 52 -8.55 4.72 2.68
N LEU A 53 -7.78 4.28 1.67
CA LEU A 53 -6.35 4.60 1.57
C LEU A 53 -6.13 6.10 1.34
N LEU A 54 -6.89 6.73 0.44
CA LEU A 54 -6.79 8.17 0.19
C LEU A 54 -7.21 9.00 1.40
N THR A 55 -8.20 8.53 2.15
CA THR A 55 -8.65 9.16 3.39
C THR A 55 -7.56 9.10 4.45
N GLU A 56 -6.92 7.94 4.63
CA GLU A 56 -5.80 7.77 5.56
C GLU A 56 -4.54 8.51 5.12
N LEU A 57 -4.35 8.76 3.82
CA LEU A 57 -3.27 9.61 3.32
C LEU A 57 -3.60 11.10 3.35
N GLY A 58 -4.84 11.47 3.71
CA GLY A 58 -5.30 12.87 3.74
C GLY A 58 -5.47 13.52 2.36
N ILE A 59 -5.53 12.72 1.29
CA ILE A 59 -5.61 13.18 -0.11
C ILE A 59 -7.06 13.44 -0.54
N SER A 60 -7.98 12.54 -0.19
CA SER A 60 -9.41 12.76 -0.44
C SER A 60 -10.05 13.44 0.76
N CYS A 61 -10.29 14.75 0.66
CA CYS A 61 -11.06 15.53 1.63
C CYS A 61 -11.83 16.64 0.90
N PRO A 62 -13.01 16.36 0.32
CA PRO A 62 -13.78 17.39 -0.36
C PRO A 62 -14.37 18.45 0.60
N ASP A 63 -14.36 18.25 1.93
CA ASP A 63 -15.12 19.13 2.85
C ASP A 63 -14.60 19.22 4.31
N LYS A 64 -13.33 18.90 4.60
CA LYS A 64 -12.85 18.92 5.99
C LYS A 64 -12.17 20.25 6.36
N PRO A 65 -12.66 20.99 7.39
CA PRO A 65 -11.92 22.10 7.97
C PRO A 65 -10.59 21.61 8.53
N TYR A 66 -9.69 22.56 8.81
CA TYR A 66 -8.39 22.31 9.44
C TYR A 66 -8.47 21.21 10.51
N VAL A 67 -7.60 20.20 10.39
CA VAL A 67 -7.47 19.11 11.35
C VAL A 67 -6.07 19.25 11.96
N ALA A 68 -6.00 19.62 13.24
CA ALA A 68 -4.72 19.82 13.94
C ALA A 68 -3.74 18.65 13.77
N GLU A 69 -4.24 17.41 13.81
CA GLU A 69 -3.42 16.20 13.60
C GLU A 69 -2.77 16.09 12.20
N ARG A 70 -3.32 16.79 11.20
CA ARG A 70 -2.84 16.83 9.80
C ARG A 70 -2.11 18.13 9.47
N ASP A 71 -2.63 19.25 9.96
CA ASP A 71 -2.32 20.60 9.48
C ASP A 71 -1.43 21.40 10.45
N ASP A 72 -1.14 20.88 11.65
CA ASP A 72 -0.16 21.50 12.55
C ASP A 72 1.28 21.23 12.12
N CYS A 73 2.16 22.20 12.40
CA CYS A 73 3.61 22.08 12.24
C CYS A 73 4.25 21.01 13.15
N VAL A 74 3.45 20.35 14.00
CA VAL A 74 3.86 19.20 14.84
C VAL A 74 3.71 17.87 14.10
N TYR A 75 3.20 17.88 12.85
CA TYR A 75 3.02 16.68 12.03
C TYR A 75 4.28 15.82 11.99
N ARG A 76 4.26 14.73 12.75
CA ARG A 76 5.29 13.70 12.68
C ARG A 76 4.99 12.87 11.44
N SER A 77 6.01 12.68 10.59
CA SER A 77 5.97 11.73 9.48
C SER A 77 5.21 10.48 9.91
N ARG A 78 4.02 10.26 9.33
CA ARG A 78 3.22 9.05 9.61
C ARG A 78 4.13 7.84 9.42
N SER A 79 4.01 6.88 10.32
CA SER A 79 4.60 5.54 10.13
C SER A 79 4.25 5.09 8.71
N PRO A 80 5.17 4.51 7.93
CA PRO A 80 4.86 4.04 6.60
C PRO A 80 3.81 2.92 6.62
N ALA A 81 3.50 2.36 7.80
CA ALA A 81 2.42 1.42 8.02
C ALA A 81 1.14 2.11 8.51
N LEU A 82 0.08 2.00 7.72
CA LEU A 82 -1.26 2.49 7.97
C LEU A 82 -2.21 1.38 8.42
N GLU A 83 -3.31 1.82 9.05
CA GLU A 83 -4.47 1.00 9.35
C GLU A 83 -5.61 1.39 8.41
N LEU A 84 -5.94 0.53 7.45
CA LEU A 84 -7.07 0.80 6.57
C LEU A 84 -8.34 0.17 7.13
N ARG A 85 -9.25 1.03 7.61
CA ARG A 85 -10.58 0.62 8.02
C ARG A 85 -11.43 0.37 6.79
N LEU A 86 -11.86 -0.87 6.63
CA LEU A 86 -12.82 -1.30 5.60
C LEU A 86 -14.24 -1.27 6.16
N ASP A 87 -15.23 -1.40 5.28
CA ASP A 87 -16.63 -1.53 5.69
C ASP A 87 -16.84 -2.71 6.64
N GLY A 88 -17.68 -2.51 7.66
CA GLY A 88 -18.05 -3.56 8.61
C GLY A 88 -17.00 -3.87 9.69
N GLN A 89 -16.29 -2.86 10.22
CA GLN A 89 -15.33 -2.96 11.34
C GLN A 89 -14.07 -3.80 11.07
N LYS A 90 -13.82 -4.20 9.82
CA LYS A 90 -12.62 -4.93 9.44
C LYS A 90 -11.48 -3.95 9.15
N THR A 91 -10.28 -4.25 9.65
CA THR A 91 -9.12 -3.38 9.44
C THR A 91 -8.00 -4.16 8.76
N LEU A 92 -7.50 -3.66 7.63
CA LEU A 92 -6.26 -4.15 7.03
C LEU A 92 -5.09 -3.47 7.72
N TRP A 93 -4.18 -4.28 8.23
CA TRP A 93 -2.98 -3.81 8.87
C TRP A 93 -1.86 -4.87 8.78
N PRO A 94 -0.59 -4.46 8.63
CA PRO A 94 -0.13 -3.10 8.31
C PRO A 94 -0.19 -2.85 6.81
N VAL A 95 -0.78 -1.74 6.36
CA VAL A 95 -0.69 -1.34 4.95
C VAL A 95 0.47 -0.38 4.77
N LEU A 96 1.49 -0.79 4.02
CA LEU A 96 2.67 0.01 3.79
C LEU A 96 2.45 0.95 2.61
N THR A 97 2.89 2.20 2.74
CA THR A 97 2.74 3.20 1.68
C THR A 97 4.00 4.03 1.47
N ILE A 98 4.31 4.33 0.21
CA ILE A 98 5.27 5.36 -0.20
C ILE A 98 4.58 6.26 -1.22
N SER A 99 4.60 7.56 -0.98
CA SER A 99 4.05 8.57 -1.90
C SER A 99 5.16 9.42 -2.50
N GLN A 100 5.17 9.60 -3.82
CA GLN A 100 6.05 10.54 -4.51
C GLN A 100 5.30 11.25 -5.64
N GLY A 101 5.08 12.56 -5.47
CA GLY A 101 4.26 13.34 -6.39
C GLY A 101 2.85 12.73 -6.52
N PRO A 102 2.36 12.47 -7.75
CA PRO A 102 1.05 11.85 -7.98
C PRO A 102 0.98 10.35 -7.72
N LEU A 103 2.12 9.68 -7.48
CA LEU A 103 2.16 8.24 -7.40
C LEU A 103 2.17 7.79 -5.94
N ILE A 104 1.26 6.88 -5.62
CA ILE A 104 1.16 6.20 -4.33
C ILE A 104 1.42 4.73 -4.59
N LEU A 105 2.46 4.20 -3.96
CA LEU A 105 2.79 2.78 -3.95
C LEU A 105 2.34 2.23 -2.61
N ALA A 106 1.53 1.17 -2.62
CA ALA A 106 1.04 0.55 -1.40
C ALA A 106 1.15 -0.96 -1.46
N CYS A 107 1.49 -1.61 -0.34
CA CYS A 107 1.44 -3.06 -0.24
C CYS A 107 0.90 -3.53 1.12
N LEU A 108 0.34 -4.73 1.14
CA LEU A 108 -0.10 -5.40 2.36
C LEU A 108 0.81 -6.60 2.62
N PRO A 109 1.79 -6.50 3.53
CA PRO A 109 2.55 -7.64 4.01
C PRO A 109 1.72 -8.68 4.78
N LEU A 110 2.25 -9.89 4.85
CA LEU A 110 1.80 -10.95 5.74
C LEU A 110 2.29 -10.66 7.16
N VAL A 111 1.40 -10.68 8.14
CA VAL A 111 1.76 -10.75 9.56
C VAL A 111 1.74 -12.22 9.93
N ASP A 112 2.91 -12.80 10.20
CA ASP A 112 3.08 -14.23 10.45
C ASP A 112 3.17 -14.61 11.93
N VAL A 113 2.88 -13.66 12.81
CA VAL A 113 2.82 -13.86 14.26
C VAL A 113 1.36 -14.08 14.67
N PRO A 114 1.01 -15.25 15.24
CA PRO A 114 -0.29 -15.45 15.86
C PRO A 114 -0.29 -14.72 17.19
N SER A 115 -0.92 -13.55 17.25
CA SER A 115 -1.00 -12.77 18.48
C SER A 115 -2.37 -12.13 18.62
N GLU A 116 -2.89 -12.18 19.85
CA GLU A 116 -4.12 -11.46 20.24
C GLU A 116 -3.93 -9.94 20.16
N THR A 117 -2.67 -9.48 20.27
CA THR A 117 -2.26 -8.08 20.18
C THR A 117 -1.33 -7.85 18.98
N ARG A 118 -1.36 -6.67 18.37
CA ARG A 118 -0.51 -6.38 17.21
C ARG A 118 0.97 -6.34 17.63
N PRO A 119 1.85 -7.12 16.98
CA PRO A 119 3.28 -7.07 17.27
C PRO A 119 3.87 -5.72 16.84
N PRO A 120 5.00 -5.29 17.42
CA PRO A 120 5.67 -4.08 16.98
C PRO A 120 6.13 -4.22 15.52
N LEU A 121 5.96 -3.17 14.70
CA LEU A 121 6.33 -3.21 13.28
C LEU A 121 7.79 -3.60 13.04
N SER A 122 8.69 -3.22 13.97
CA SER A 122 10.11 -3.55 13.92
C SER A 122 10.41 -5.04 14.07
N SER A 123 9.50 -5.83 14.64
CA SER A 123 9.67 -7.28 14.74
C SER A 123 9.17 -8.03 13.51
N LEU A 124 8.55 -7.35 12.54
CA LEU A 124 7.95 -7.97 11.37
C LEU A 124 8.90 -7.88 10.17
N LEU A 125 9.56 -8.99 9.81
CA LEU A 125 10.44 -9.04 8.63
C LEU A 125 9.70 -8.70 7.33
N SER A 126 8.43 -9.09 7.22
CA SER A 126 7.57 -8.80 6.08
C SER A 126 7.36 -7.29 5.86
N VAL A 127 7.42 -6.49 6.95
CA VAL A 127 7.34 -5.03 6.85
C VAL A 127 8.59 -4.48 6.17
N SER A 128 9.78 -4.89 6.62
CA SER A 128 11.05 -4.48 6.00
C SER A 128 11.13 -4.90 4.53
N GLN A 129 10.71 -6.12 4.21
CA GLN A 129 10.65 -6.61 2.84
C GLN A 129 9.68 -5.81 1.97
N GLY A 130 8.51 -5.48 2.50
CA GLY A 130 7.53 -4.64 1.82
C GLY A 130 8.04 -3.23 1.54
N LEU A 131 8.70 -2.60 2.52
CA LEU A 131 9.32 -1.28 2.33
C LEU A 131 10.43 -1.30 1.28
N THR A 132 11.32 -2.31 1.33
CA THR A 132 12.38 -2.49 0.33
C THR A 132 11.79 -2.67 -1.07
N LEU A 133 10.71 -3.47 -1.20
CA LEU A 133 10.03 -3.61 -2.49
C LEU A 133 9.46 -2.29 -2.97
N LEU A 134 8.73 -1.55 -2.12
CA LEU A 134 8.13 -0.28 -2.51
C LEU A 134 9.19 0.74 -2.94
N ALA A 135 10.32 0.82 -2.25
CA ALA A 135 11.45 1.68 -2.61
C ALA A 135 12.11 1.24 -3.94
N GLY A 136 12.23 -0.07 -4.17
CA GLY A 136 12.70 -0.62 -5.44
C GLY A 136 11.75 -0.29 -6.60
N LEU A 137 10.45 -0.45 -6.40
CA LEU A 137 9.41 -0.11 -7.38
C LEU A 137 9.38 1.40 -7.66
N GLN A 138 9.52 2.23 -6.64
CA GLN A 138 9.66 3.68 -6.79
C GLN A 138 10.84 4.03 -7.70
N THR A 139 12.00 3.45 -7.43
CA THR A 139 13.22 3.64 -8.24
C THR A 139 13.02 3.14 -9.67
N PHE A 140 12.40 1.97 -9.83
CA PHE A 140 12.10 1.39 -11.15
C PHE A 140 11.17 2.30 -11.96
N LEU A 141 10.00 2.65 -11.41
CA LEU A 141 8.93 3.40 -12.07
C LEU A 141 9.33 4.83 -12.42
N LEU A 142 10.11 5.48 -11.56
CA LEU A 142 10.51 6.88 -11.76
C LEU A 142 11.83 7.01 -12.52
N GLY A 143 12.71 6.00 -12.42
CA GLY A 143 14.05 6.05 -12.96
C GLY A 143 14.93 7.07 -12.23
N SER A 144 16.21 7.14 -12.61
CA SER A 144 17.14 8.12 -12.05
C SER A 144 16.79 9.54 -12.51
N GLY A 145 15.89 10.22 -11.79
CA GLY A 145 15.55 11.63 -12.00
C GLY A 145 14.39 11.92 -12.97
N GLY A 146 13.58 10.93 -13.33
CA GLY A 146 12.43 11.13 -14.23
C GLY A 146 11.26 11.84 -13.55
N LYS A 147 10.55 12.70 -14.30
CA LYS A 147 9.25 13.24 -13.86
C LYS A 147 8.27 12.07 -13.66
N PRO A 148 7.36 12.12 -12.66
CA PRO A 148 6.39 11.05 -12.40
C PRO A 148 5.27 10.94 -13.45
N TYR A 149 5.51 11.45 -14.67
CA TYR A 149 4.57 11.54 -15.77
C TYR A 149 5.32 11.34 -17.10
N GLY A 150 4.72 10.56 -18.00
CA GLY A 150 5.21 10.35 -19.38
C GLY A 150 5.20 8.89 -19.83
N ASP A 151 5.45 8.67 -21.13
CA ASP A 151 5.40 7.34 -21.78
C ASP A 151 6.32 6.30 -21.11
N GLY A 152 7.43 6.75 -20.52
CA GLY A 152 8.34 5.88 -19.78
C GLY A 152 7.74 5.29 -18.51
N LEU A 153 6.77 5.95 -17.86
CA LEU A 153 6.04 5.37 -16.72
C LEU A 153 5.08 4.28 -17.20
N VAL A 154 4.34 4.53 -18.28
CA VAL A 154 3.37 3.58 -18.85
C VAL A 154 4.07 2.29 -19.26
N SER A 155 5.15 2.38 -20.03
CA SER A 155 5.93 1.22 -20.45
C SER A 155 6.46 0.42 -19.25
N ARG A 156 6.94 1.08 -18.20
CA ARG A 156 7.41 0.40 -16.99
C ARG A 156 6.28 -0.27 -16.21
N LEU A 157 5.10 0.35 -16.13
CA LEU A 157 3.92 -0.27 -15.54
C LEU A 157 3.49 -1.53 -16.31
N GLU A 158 3.58 -1.52 -17.64
CA GLU A 158 3.31 -2.70 -18.48
C GLU A 158 4.35 -3.82 -18.29
N MET A 159 5.58 -3.48 -17.92
CA MET A 159 6.63 -4.47 -17.61
C MET A 159 6.50 -5.09 -16.21
N LEU A 160 5.76 -4.46 -15.28
CA LEU A 160 5.65 -4.92 -13.90
C LEU A 160 5.17 -6.37 -13.72
N PRO A 161 4.15 -6.87 -14.45
CA PRO A 161 3.74 -8.26 -14.33
C PRO A 161 4.91 -9.22 -14.51
N SER A 162 5.75 -8.98 -15.53
CA SER A 162 6.90 -9.81 -15.87
C SER A 162 8.01 -9.74 -14.81
N VAL A 163 8.31 -8.54 -14.30
CA VAL A 163 9.30 -8.34 -13.24
C VAL A 163 8.88 -9.04 -11.95
N LEU A 164 7.61 -8.91 -11.57
CA LEU A 164 7.05 -9.52 -10.35
C LEU A 164 6.77 -11.03 -10.49
N LEU A 165 6.83 -11.60 -11.69
CA LEU A 165 6.70 -13.05 -11.93
C LEU A 165 8.04 -13.80 -11.79
N GLN A 166 9.19 -13.11 -11.91
CA GLN A 166 10.50 -13.77 -11.82
C GLN A 166 10.85 -14.26 -10.41
N GLU A 167 10.19 -13.75 -9.37
CA GLU A 167 10.42 -14.15 -7.98
C GLU A 167 9.63 -15.41 -7.56
N ASP A 168 8.84 -16.02 -8.45
CA ASP A 168 8.03 -17.22 -8.20
C ASP A 168 8.66 -18.52 -8.80
N ARG A 169 9.94 -18.47 -9.18
CA ARG A 169 10.69 -19.60 -9.74
C ARG A 169 11.85 -20.04 -8.84
#